data_AF-A0A0G0CY24-F1
#
_entry.id   AF-A0A0G0CY24-F1
#
_cell.length_a   1.000
_cell.length_b   1.000
_cell.length_c   1.000
_cell.angle_alpha   90.00
_cell.angle_beta   90.00
_cell.angle_gamma   90.00
#
_symmetry.space_group_name_H-M   'P 1'
#
loop_
_entity.id
_entity.type
_entity.pdbx_description
1 polymer ?
#
loop_
_entity_poly.entity_id
_entity_poly.type
_entity_poly.pdbx_seq_one_letter_code
_entity_poly.pdbx_strand_id
1 'polypeptide(L)'
;MTEKLKQIIKEEVVKLPKETRDAISAFNWGTVSEEIGKKYLLTESEVNDLQVETGLVLIGLVDGDEYALNIESNIGISKEGAEKIAEEINQKIFNPISKTISKKVEENLKTKNTNWKQTLNFIVSGGDYSAFLKKDEPRNTTEEISKTNMLGNNSKITDIKTKFTI
;
A
#
# COMPACT_ATOMS: atom_id res chain seq x y z
N MET A 1 23.04 -12.77 14.48
CA MET A 1 21.63 -12.45 14.17
C MET A 1 20.77 -12.54 15.42
N THR A 2 20.10 -11.45 15.81
CA THR A 2 19.18 -11.47 16.97
C THR A 2 17.83 -11.98 16.50
N GLU A 3 17.30 -13.05 17.08
CA GLU A 3 15.99 -13.65 16.72
C GLU A 3 14.85 -12.62 16.69
N LYS A 4 14.96 -11.58 17.52
CA LYS A 4 14.05 -10.42 17.56
C LYS A 4 13.93 -9.69 16.21
N LEU A 5 15.02 -9.58 15.44
CA LEU A 5 15.02 -8.84 14.18
C LEU A 5 14.35 -9.63 13.05
N LYS A 6 14.57 -10.95 13.00
CA LYS A 6 13.85 -11.86 12.09
C LYS A 6 12.34 -11.77 12.30
N GLN A 7 11.93 -11.68 13.56
CA GLN A 7 10.52 -11.62 13.93
C GLN A 7 9.89 -10.30 13.52
N ILE A 8 10.57 -9.16 13.73
CA ILE A 8 10.11 -7.84 13.28
C ILE A 8 9.94 -7.82 11.75
N ILE A 9 10.93 -8.31 11.00
CA ILE A 9 10.84 -8.39 9.53
C ILE A 9 9.63 -9.24 9.13
N LYS A 10 9.41 -10.39 9.77
CA LYS A 10 8.27 -11.27 9.47
C LYS A 10 6.92 -10.59 9.75
N GLU A 11 6.82 -9.83 10.83
CA GLU A 11 5.60 -9.09 11.20
C GLU A 11 5.29 -7.95 10.22
N GLU A 12 6.31 -7.20 9.79
CA GLU A 12 6.14 -6.10 8.84
C GLU A 12 5.82 -6.61 7.41
N VAL A 13 6.40 -7.74 6.99
CA VAL A 13 6.06 -8.38 5.70
C VAL A 13 4.57 -8.72 5.60
N VAL A 14 3.91 -9.05 6.71
CA VAL A 14 2.47 -9.36 6.75
C VAL A 14 1.61 -8.10 6.53
N LYS A 15 2.14 -6.91 6.84
CA LYS A 15 1.44 -5.63 6.62
C LYS A 15 1.58 -5.12 5.18
N LEU A 16 2.55 -5.64 4.41
CA LEU A 16 2.74 -5.26 3.02
C LEU A 16 1.54 -5.68 2.15
N PRO A 17 1.20 -4.88 1.12
CA PRO A 17 0.23 -5.27 0.09
C PRO A 17 0.55 -6.64 -0.49
N LYS A 18 -0.49 -7.38 -0.89
CA LYS A 18 -0.37 -8.75 -1.38
C LYS A 18 0.58 -8.83 -2.58
N GLU A 19 0.49 -7.87 -3.48
CA GLU A 19 1.30 -7.78 -4.70
C GLU A 19 2.79 -7.65 -4.38
N THR A 20 3.12 -6.82 -3.39
CA THR A 20 4.48 -6.60 -2.88
C THR A 20 5.01 -7.86 -2.20
N ARG A 21 4.21 -8.46 -1.31
CA ARG A 21 4.58 -9.71 -0.62
C ARG A 21 4.85 -10.84 -1.61
N ASP A 22 3.96 -11.03 -2.58
CA ASP A 22 4.09 -12.06 -3.62
C ASP A 22 5.33 -11.81 -4.49
N ALA A 23 5.70 -10.55 -4.76
CA ALA A 23 6.90 -10.23 -5.54
C ALA A 23 8.19 -10.50 -4.75
N ILE A 24 8.24 -10.12 -3.47
CA ILE A 24 9.38 -10.38 -2.59
C ILE A 24 9.56 -11.87 -2.35
N SER A 25 8.48 -12.62 -2.07
CA SER A 25 8.54 -14.06 -1.83
C SER A 25 8.88 -14.89 -3.07
N ALA A 26 8.54 -14.40 -4.28
CA ALA A 26 8.89 -15.07 -5.53
C ALA A 26 10.38 -14.92 -5.90
N PHE A 27 11.07 -13.94 -5.32
CA PHE A 27 12.46 -13.65 -5.62
C PHE A 27 13.39 -14.16 -4.52
N ASN A 28 14.43 -14.91 -4.89
CA ASN A 28 15.38 -15.45 -3.92
C ASN A 28 16.47 -14.43 -3.53
N TRP A 29 16.06 -13.28 -2.97
CA TRP A 29 16.95 -12.18 -2.61
C TRP A 29 17.99 -12.58 -1.55
N GLY A 30 17.65 -13.52 -0.66
CA GLY A 30 18.57 -14.03 0.36
C GLY A 30 19.81 -14.68 -0.25
N THR A 31 19.63 -15.58 -1.22
CA THR A 31 20.77 -16.21 -1.91
C THR A 31 21.54 -15.21 -2.78
N VAL A 32 20.86 -14.29 -3.47
CA VAL A 32 21.54 -13.29 -4.32
C VAL A 32 22.38 -12.33 -3.47
N SER A 33 21.87 -11.88 -2.32
CA SER A 33 22.62 -11.03 -1.38
C SER A 33 23.80 -11.77 -0.76
N GLU A 34 23.67 -13.08 -0.48
CA GLU A 34 24.79 -13.91 -0.03
C GLU A 34 25.89 -14.04 -1.09
N GLU A 35 25.52 -14.27 -2.35
CA GLU A 35 26.47 -14.33 -3.47
C GLU A 35 27.22 -13.00 -3.66
N ILE A 36 26.50 -11.88 -3.54
CA ILE A 36 27.10 -10.54 -3.59
C ILE A 36 28.07 -10.36 -2.41
N GLY A 37 27.65 -10.65 -1.18
CA GLY A 37 28.52 -10.51 -0.02
C GLY A 37 29.81 -11.34 -0.13
N LYS A 38 29.72 -12.59 -0.61
CA LYS A 38 30.88 -13.44 -0.90
C LYS A 38 31.79 -12.86 -1.98
N LYS A 39 31.23 -12.26 -3.03
CA LYS A 39 31.99 -11.60 -4.11
C LYS A 39 32.84 -10.44 -3.57
N TYR A 40 32.35 -9.72 -2.56
CA TYR A 40 33.09 -8.62 -1.91
C TYR A 40 33.91 -9.07 -0.70
N LEU A 41 34.11 -10.39 -0.52
CA LEU A 41 34.91 -10.97 0.57
C LEU A 41 34.38 -10.63 1.98
N LEU A 42 33.08 -10.38 2.11
CA LEU A 42 32.45 -10.21 3.42
C LEU A 42 32.50 -11.53 4.20
N THR A 43 32.75 -11.43 5.50
CA THR A 43 32.63 -12.52 6.47
C THR A 43 31.18 -12.97 6.60
N GLU A 44 30.95 -14.16 7.15
CA GLU A 44 29.58 -14.65 7.38
C GLU A 44 28.75 -13.70 8.24
N SER A 45 29.36 -13.02 9.22
CA SER A 45 28.65 -12.02 10.03
C SER A 45 28.21 -10.83 9.17
N GLU A 46 29.13 -10.27 8.40
CA GLU A 46 28.87 -9.11 7.53
C GLU A 46 27.85 -9.43 6.43
N VAL A 47 27.84 -10.66 5.91
CA VAL A 47 26.80 -11.13 4.98
C VAL A 47 25.43 -11.17 5.65
N ASN A 48 25.35 -11.62 6.90
CA ASN A 48 24.10 -11.60 7.65
C ASN A 48 23.61 -10.16 7.88
N ASP A 49 24.51 -9.23 8.18
CA ASP A 49 24.17 -7.83 8.37
C ASP A 49 23.72 -7.18 7.05
N LEU A 50 24.37 -7.51 5.91
CA LEU A 50 23.93 -7.11 4.58
C LEU A 50 22.52 -7.61 4.26
N GLN A 51 22.21 -8.87 4.58
CA GLN A 51 20.88 -9.46 4.38
C GLN A 51 19.81 -8.75 5.21
N VAL A 52 20.15 -8.33 6.42
CA VAL A 52 19.27 -7.54 7.29
C VAL A 52 18.98 -6.18 6.65
N GLU A 53 20.00 -5.41 6.28
CA GLU A 53 19.83 -4.10 5.66
C GLU A 53 19.00 -4.20 4.36
N THR A 54 19.29 -5.22 3.55
CA THR A 54 18.52 -5.50 2.32
C THR A 54 17.06 -5.79 2.65
N GLY A 55 16.80 -6.59 3.67
CA GLY A 55 15.46 -6.90 4.14
C GLY A 55 14.69 -5.66 4.60
N LEU A 56 15.35 -4.75 5.33
CA LEU A 56 14.76 -3.50 5.82
C LEU A 56 14.35 -2.57 4.67
N VAL A 57 15.15 -2.48 3.60
CA VAL A 57 14.79 -1.72 2.39
C VAL A 57 13.61 -2.38 1.67
N LEU A 58 13.61 -3.71 1.52
CA LEU A 58 12.54 -4.44 0.84
C LEU A 58 11.16 -4.26 1.50
N ILE A 59 11.13 -4.13 2.83
CA ILE A 59 9.89 -3.87 3.57
C ILE A 59 9.56 -2.37 3.71
N GLY A 60 10.44 -1.49 3.22
CA GLY A 60 10.25 -0.04 3.25
C GLY A 60 10.47 0.60 4.62
N LEU A 61 11.24 -0.02 5.52
CA LEU A 61 11.63 0.59 6.79
C LEU A 61 12.87 1.48 6.67
N VAL A 62 13.68 1.26 5.65
CA VAL A 62 14.89 2.04 5.34
C VAL A 62 14.74 2.59 3.92
N ASP A 63 15.12 3.85 3.73
CA ASP A 63 15.13 4.47 2.41
C ASP A 63 16.26 3.88 1.54
N GLY A 64 15.99 3.69 0.25
CA GLY A 64 16.99 3.20 -0.71
C GLY A 64 18.18 4.16 -0.85
N ASP A 65 17.97 5.46 -0.65
CA ASP A 65 19.03 6.47 -0.71
C ASP A 65 19.96 6.39 0.52
N GLU A 66 19.46 5.90 1.65
CA GLU A 66 20.23 5.70 2.89
C GLU A 66 20.96 4.34 2.91
N TYR A 67 20.63 3.45 1.97
CA TYR A 67 21.10 2.06 2.00
C TYR A 67 22.64 1.93 1.96
N ALA A 68 23.31 2.70 1.11
CA ALA A 68 24.77 2.68 1.02
C ALA A 68 25.43 3.18 2.33
N LEU A 69 24.85 4.20 2.96
CA LEU A 69 25.33 4.74 4.23
C LEU A 69 25.12 3.73 5.39
N ASN A 70 24.01 3.01 5.38
CA ASN A 70 23.73 1.98 6.37
C ASN A 70 24.65 0.77 6.20
N ILE A 71 24.97 0.38 4.96
CA ILE A 71 26.00 -0.63 4.69
C ILE A 71 27.36 -0.18 5.23
N GLU A 72 27.79 1.04 4.93
CA GLU A 72 29.07 1.58 5.41
C GLU A 72 29.13 1.54 6.95
N SER A 73 28.07 2.01 7.61
CA SER A 73 28.02 2.15 9.06
C SER A 73 27.88 0.82 9.81
N ASN A 74 27.04 -0.10 9.31
CA ASN A 74 26.68 -1.32 10.03
C ASN A 74 27.61 -2.49 9.68
N ILE A 75 28.17 -2.51 8.46
CA ILE A 75 29.11 -3.56 8.02
C ILE A 75 30.57 -3.12 8.25
N GLY A 76 30.84 -1.82 8.34
CA GLY A 76 32.17 -1.30 8.64
C GLY A 76 33.15 -1.34 7.46
N ILE A 77 32.62 -1.26 6.23
CA ILE A 77 33.42 -1.24 5.01
C ILE A 77 33.66 0.20 4.52
N SER A 78 34.57 0.37 3.56
CA SER A 78 34.79 1.69 2.96
C SER A 78 33.55 2.18 2.21
N LYS A 79 33.33 3.49 2.20
CA LYS A 79 32.27 4.14 1.43
C LYS A 79 32.19 3.64 -0.03
N GLU A 80 33.34 3.55 -0.71
CA GLU A 80 33.39 3.06 -2.09
C GLU A 80 32.94 1.59 -2.21
N GLY A 81 33.29 0.74 -1.23
CA GLY A 81 32.83 -0.64 -1.16
C GLY A 81 31.32 -0.72 -0.93
N ALA A 82 30.79 0.11 -0.03
CA ALA A 82 29.37 0.18 0.27
C ALA A 82 28.55 0.64 -0.94
N GLU A 83 29.00 1.67 -1.66
CA GLU A 83 28.36 2.15 -2.89
C GLU A 83 28.30 1.06 -3.96
N LYS A 84 29.40 0.33 -4.17
CA LYS A 84 29.44 -0.77 -5.16
C LYS A 84 28.51 -1.93 -4.80
N ILE A 85 28.47 -2.32 -3.52
CA ILE A 85 27.57 -3.36 -3.03
C ILE A 85 26.11 -2.91 -3.17
N ALA A 86 25.81 -1.68 -2.77
CA ALA A 86 24.49 -1.10 -2.85
C ALA A 86 23.99 -1.04 -4.30
N GLU A 87 24.84 -0.61 -5.24
CA GLU A 87 24.50 -0.58 -6.66
C GLU A 87 24.26 -1.98 -7.24
N GLU A 88 25.10 -2.96 -6.89
CA GLU A 88 24.92 -4.33 -7.35
C GLU A 88 23.65 -4.98 -6.80
N ILE A 89 23.31 -4.73 -5.53
CA ILE A 89 22.04 -5.16 -4.94
C ILE A 89 20.86 -4.45 -5.58
N ASN A 90 20.96 -3.15 -5.83
CA ASN A 90 19.90 -2.41 -6.50
C ASN A 90 19.60 -3.00 -7.88
N GLN A 91 20.64 -3.31 -8.65
CA GLN A 91 20.51 -3.91 -9.98
C GLN A 91 19.98 -5.34 -9.96
N LYS A 92 20.47 -6.18 -9.03
CA LYS A 92 20.15 -7.62 -9.02
C LYS A 92 18.92 -7.98 -8.19
N ILE A 93 18.52 -7.16 -7.23
CA ILE A 93 17.45 -7.46 -6.27
C ILE A 93 16.32 -6.44 -6.39
N PHE A 94 16.59 -5.16 -6.13
CA PHE A 94 15.53 -4.15 -6.03
C PHE A 94 14.85 -3.89 -7.38
N ASN A 95 15.62 -3.71 -8.46
CA ASN A 95 15.09 -3.46 -9.79
C ASN A 95 14.17 -4.59 -10.31
N PRO A 96 14.56 -5.89 -10.25
CA PRO A 96 13.69 -6.99 -10.63
C PRO A 96 12.39 -7.08 -9.83
N ILE A 97 12.46 -6.85 -8.52
CA ILE A 97 11.30 -6.88 -7.62
C ILE A 97 10.37 -5.71 -7.95
N SER A 98 10.90 -4.49 -8.04
CA SER A 98 10.15 -3.27 -8.38
C SER A 98 9.45 -3.39 -9.74
N LYS A 99 10.14 -3.94 -10.74
CA LYS A 99 9.55 -4.21 -12.06
C LYS A 99 8.41 -5.21 -11.99
N THR A 100 8.54 -6.25 -11.17
CA THR A 100 7.50 -7.27 -10.96
C THR A 100 6.27 -6.67 -10.28
N ILE A 101 6.47 -5.83 -9.26
CA ILE A 101 5.39 -5.10 -8.59
C ILE A 101 4.67 -4.18 -9.58
N SER A 102 5.42 -3.36 -10.31
CA SER A 102 4.88 -2.41 -11.29
C SER A 102 4.04 -3.12 -12.36
N LYS A 103 4.53 -4.24 -12.89
CA LYS A 103 3.81 -5.06 -13.87
C LYS A 103 2.49 -5.61 -13.30
N LYS A 104 2.51 -6.19 -12.10
CA LYS A 104 1.29 -6.71 -11.44
C LYS A 104 0.27 -5.60 -11.17
N VAL A 105 0.74 -4.42 -10.75
CA VAL A 105 -0.12 -3.25 -10.54
C VAL A 105 -0.75 -2.80 -11.86
N GLU A 106 0.02 -2.69 -12.95
CA GLU A 106 -0.51 -2.35 -14.27
C GLU A 106 -1.55 -3.37 -14.78
N GLU A 107 -1.31 -4.66 -14.58
CA GLU A 107 -2.26 -5.72 -14.93
C GLU A 107 -3.57 -5.60 -14.15
N ASN A 108 -3.49 -5.32 -12.85
CA ASN A 108 -4.65 -5.05 -12.00
C ASN A 108 -5.41 -3.78 -12.42
N LEU A 109 -4.71 -2.75 -12.92
CA LEU A 109 -5.33 -1.53 -13.45
C LEU A 109 -6.03 -1.77 -14.79
N LYS A 110 -5.47 -2.60 -15.68
CA LYS A 110 -6.07 -2.95 -16.98
C LYS A 110 -7.34 -3.81 -16.83
N THR A 111 -7.38 -4.68 -15.81
CA THR A 111 -8.51 -5.57 -15.54
C THR A 111 -9.64 -4.89 -14.76
N LYS A 112 -9.33 -3.86 -13.95
CA LYS A 112 -10.33 -2.90 -13.50
C LYS A 112 -10.75 -2.04 -14.69
N ASN A 113 -11.74 -2.53 -15.44
CA ASN A 113 -12.55 -1.71 -16.33
C ASN A 113 -13.28 -0.65 -15.47
N THR A 114 -12.57 0.40 -15.03
CA THR A 114 -13.21 1.65 -14.64
C THR A 114 -13.86 2.16 -15.91
N ASN A 115 -15.10 1.72 -16.12
CA ASN A 115 -15.93 2.29 -17.16
C ASN A 115 -16.39 3.65 -16.65
N TRP A 116 -15.46 4.59 -16.64
CA TRP A 116 -15.70 5.98 -16.29
C TRP A 116 -16.79 6.58 -17.19
N LYS A 117 -16.96 6.06 -18.41
CA LYS A 117 -18.08 6.39 -19.30
C LYS A 117 -19.43 5.83 -18.81
N GLN A 118 -19.49 4.66 -18.16
CA GLN A 118 -20.69 4.16 -17.48
C GLN A 118 -21.02 5.01 -16.26
N THR A 119 -20.02 5.38 -15.44
CA THR A 119 -20.21 6.29 -14.30
C THR A 119 -20.72 7.66 -14.77
N LEU A 120 -20.15 8.20 -15.84
CA LEU A 120 -20.55 9.49 -16.39
C LEU A 120 -21.93 9.42 -17.07
N ASN A 121 -22.22 8.37 -17.85
CA ASN A 121 -23.55 8.18 -18.43
C ASN A 121 -24.60 7.96 -17.35
N PHE A 122 -24.28 7.31 -16.23
CA PHE A 122 -25.18 7.15 -15.08
C PHE A 122 -25.45 8.49 -14.37
N ILE A 123 -24.41 9.30 -14.12
CA ILE A 123 -24.53 10.64 -13.53
C ILE A 123 -25.30 11.60 -14.45
N VAL A 124 -25.02 11.57 -15.76
CA VAL A 124 -25.59 12.49 -16.76
C VAL A 124 -26.99 12.08 -17.20
N SER A 125 -27.33 10.79 -17.20
CA SER A 125 -28.70 10.33 -17.47
C SER A 125 -29.66 10.50 -16.28
N GLY A 126 -29.18 11.03 -15.15
CA GLY A 126 -29.97 11.21 -13.94
C GLY A 126 -30.34 9.89 -13.27
N GLY A 127 -29.44 8.90 -13.37
CA GLY A 127 -29.70 7.49 -13.05
C GLY A 127 -30.33 7.30 -11.68
N ASP A 128 -31.38 6.48 -11.64
CA ASP A 128 -32.06 6.08 -10.43
C ASP A 128 -31.06 5.45 -9.42
N TYR A 129 -30.67 6.24 -8.42
CA TYR A 129 -29.72 5.87 -7.39
C TYR A 129 -30.28 4.83 -6.40
N SER A 130 -31.56 4.47 -6.51
CA SER A 130 -32.23 3.50 -5.63
C SER A 130 -31.58 2.12 -5.63
N ALA A 131 -30.92 1.73 -6.74
CA ALA A 131 -30.18 0.48 -6.84
C ALA A 131 -28.92 0.41 -5.95
N PHE A 132 -28.44 1.56 -5.47
CA PHE A 132 -27.24 1.67 -4.63
C PHE A 132 -27.56 2.00 -3.16
N LEU A 133 -28.83 2.24 -2.84
CA LEU A 133 -29.28 2.38 -1.46
C LEU A 133 -29.48 0.97 -0.88
N LYS A 134 -28.74 0.63 0.19
CA LYS A 134 -29.06 -0.56 0.99
C LYS A 134 -30.50 -0.39 1.48
N LYS A 135 -31.39 -1.25 1.01
CA LYS A 135 -32.75 -1.35 1.53
C LYS A 135 -32.61 -1.84 2.97
N ASP A 136 -32.76 -0.95 3.93
CA ASP A 136 -32.90 -1.35 5.32
C ASP A 136 -34.04 -2.38 5.37
N GLU A 137 -33.72 -3.59 5.83
CA GLU A 137 -34.77 -4.58 6.11
C GLU A 137 -35.79 -3.94 7.06
N PRO A 138 -37.10 -4.14 6.81
CA PRO A 138 -38.13 -3.52 7.62
C PRO A 138 -37.97 -3.98 9.06
N ARG A 139 -37.69 -3.05 9.98
CA ARG A 139 -37.96 -3.28 11.41
C ARG A 139 -39.46 -3.48 11.53
N ASN A 140 -39.88 -4.73 11.75
CA ASN A 140 -41.25 -5.07 12.10
C ASN A 140 -41.72 -4.20 13.26
N THR A 141 -42.62 -3.26 12.98
CA THR A 141 -43.53 -2.72 13.99
C THR A 141 -44.86 -2.46 13.30
N THR A 142 -45.64 -3.53 13.18
CA THR A 142 -47.10 -3.40 13.14
C THR A 142 -47.49 -2.73 14.45
N GLU A 143 -47.98 -1.50 14.42
CA GLU A 143 -49.12 -0.99 15.21
C GLU A 143 -49.24 0.54 15.15
N GLU A 144 -50.50 0.97 14.98
CA GLU A 144 -51.05 2.31 15.29
C GLU A 144 -50.61 3.54 14.47
N ILE A 145 -51.19 3.75 13.28
CA ILE A 145 -51.65 5.10 12.89
C ILE A 145 -52.99 5.00 12.14
N SER A 146 -54.03 4.65 12.89
CA SER A 146 -55.41 5.00 12.54
C SER A 146 -56.05 5.67 13.75
N LYS A 147 -55.57 6.88 14.06
CA LYS A 147 -56.27 7.93 14.84
C LYS A 147 -55.53 9.26 14.65
N THR A 148 -56.32 10.35 14.63
CA THR A 148 -55.95 11.79 14.58
C THR A 148 -55.39 12.30 13.24
N ASN A 149 -56.24 12.66 12.26
CA ASN A 149 -56.94 13.94 12.10
C ASN A 149 -56.09 15.22 12.29
N MET A 150 -55.84 15.92 11.16
CA MET A 150 -56.12 17.34 10.91
C MET A 150 -55.81 18.35 12.05
N LEU A 151 -54.75 19.17 11.91
CA LEU A 151 -54.81 20.65 11.87
C LEU A 151 -53.42 21.32 11.81
N GLY A 152 -53.23 22.26 10.86
CA GLY A 152 -52.29 23.39 10.93
C GLY A 152 -50.82 23.09 10.60
N ASN A 153 -50.03 23.92 9.92
CA ASN A 153 -50.20 25.30 9.49
C ASN A 153 -49.10 25.64 8.47
N ASN A 154 -49.41 26.48 7.48
CA ASN A 154 -48.50 27.03 6.48
C ASN A 154 -47.52 28.06 7.11
N SER A 155 -46.20 27.94 6.89
CA SER A 155 -45.34 29.11 6.59
C SER A 155 -43.85 28.77 6.35
N LYS A 156 -43.38 29.27 5.19
CA LYS A 156 -42.08 29.93 4.93
C LYS A 156 -40.79 29.13 5.17
N ILE A 157 -40.21 28.64 4.06
CA ILE A 157 -38.75 28.49 3.91
C ILE A 157 -38.34 29.26 2.65
N THR A 158 -38.43 30.59 2.73
CA THR A 158 -37.73 31.51 1.82
C THR A 158 -37.07 32.53 2.73
N ASP A 159 -35.82 32.28 3.16
CA ASP A 159 -34.87 33.29 3.66
C ASP A 159 -33.57 32.65 4.18
N ILE A 160 -32.77 32.04 3.29
CA ILE A 160 -31.38 31.66 3.63
C ILE A 160 -30.36 32.23 2.61
N LYS A 161 -30.77 33.09 1.68
CA LYS A 161 -29.84 33.69 0.69
C LYS A 161 -29.33 35.10 1.03
N THR A 162 -29.72 35.68 2.16
CA THR A 162 -29.38 37.09 2.48
C THR A 162 -28.47 37.29 3.69
N LYS A 163 -27.86 36.24 4.25
CA LYS A 163 -27.00 36.36 5.44
C LYS A 163 -25.49 36.32 5.20
N PHE A 164 -25.04 36.44 3.95
CA PHE A 164 -23.62 36.62 3.63
C PHE A 164 -23.46 37.66 2.50
N THR A 165 -23.58 38.94 2.83
CA THR A 165 -22.85 40.07 2.20
C THR A 165 -22.95 41.26 3.16
N ILE A 166 -21.82 41.95 3.36
CA ILE A 166 -21.57 43.07 4.29
C ILE A 166 -22.53 44.23 4.05
#